data_AF-A0A6C0K7R4-F1
#
_entry.id   AF-A0A6C0K7R4-F1
#
_cell.length_a   1.000
_cell.length_b   1.000
_cell.length_c   1.000
_cell.angle_alpha   90.00
_cell.angle_beta   90.00
_cell.angle_gamma   90.00
#
_symmetry.space_group_name_H-M   'P 1'
#
loop_
_entity.id
_entity.type
_entity.pdbx_description
1 polymer ?
#
loop_
_entity_poly.entity_id
_entity_poly.type
_entity_poly.pdbx_seq_one_letter_code
_entity_poly.pdbx_strand_id
1 'polypeptide(L)'
;MLMLGRQGIHAFPQKVDYLLDKYSLFSLKGCYVWGWSEPLFRDLGYEIVESLDNSAYEGATRIHNMNREIPAPVARYDYIYDGGTIEHIFNCPGMEFINSVRNSFYRRSILNMVWRLWKCILDL
;
A
#
# COMPACT_ATOMS: atom_id res chain seq x y z
N MET A 1 -6.97 3.96 -0.29
CA MET A 1 -5.57 3.93 0.15
C MET A 1 -4.63 4.29 -1.00
N LEU A 2 -3.42 4.71 -0.68
CA LEU A 2 -2.37 5.02 -1.65
C LEU A 2 -1.12 4.18 -1.36
N MET A 3 -0.46 3.66 -2.38
CA MET A 3 0.88 3.10 -2.30
C MET A 3 1.89 4.11 -2.84
N LEU A 4 3.00 4.29 -2.14
CA LEU A 4 4.16 4.98 -2.70
C LEU A 4 4.95 3.94 -3.49
N GLY A 5 5.22 4.25 -4.76
CA GLY A 5 5.57 3.24 -5.76
C GLY A 5 4.41 2.30 -6.06
N ARG A 6 4.50 1.55 -7.15
CA ARG A 6 3.60 0.43 -7.35
C ARG A 6 4.22 -0.80 -6.70
N GLN A 7 3.60 -1.32 -5.64
CA GLN A 7 4.24 -2.31 -4.79
C GLN A 7 3.92 -3.74 -5.25
N GLY A 8 4.96 -4.53 -5.49
CA GLY A 8 4.87 -5.97 -5.76
C GLY A 8 4.87 -6.80 -4.47
N ILE A 9 4.36 -8.02 -4.53
CA ILE A 9 4.45 -8.97 -3.41
C ILE A 9 5.64 -9.91 -3.65
N HIS A 10 6.75 -9.66 -2.96
CA HIS A 10 7.97 -10.45 -3.07
C HIS A 10 8.12 -11.38 -1.88
N ALA A 11 7.33 -12.46 -1.87
CA ALA A 11 7.36 -13.46 -0.81
C ALA A 11 7.27 -14.88 -1.36
N PHE A 12 7.84 -15.84 -0.62
CA PHE A 12 7.77 -17.26 -0.97
C PHE A 12 6.30 -17.72 -0.98
N PRO A 13 5.79 -18.31 -2.07
CA PRO A 13 4.37 -18.64 -2.18
C PRO A 13 3.83 -19.50 -1.05
N GLN A 14 4.60 -20.47 -0.59
CA GLN A 14 4.21 -21.34 0.53
C GLN A 14 3.97 -20.56 1.83
N LYS A 15 4.78 -19.51 2.06
CA LYS A 15 4.65 -18.65 3.23
C LYS A 15 3.44 -17.73 3.11
N VAL A 16 3.19 -17.21 1.90
CA VAL A 16 2.00 -16.39 1.64
C VAL A 16 0.73 -17.22 1.80
N ASP A 17 0.64 -18.40 1.18
CA ASP A 17 -0.51 -19.31 1.31
C ASP A 17 -0.79 -19.66 2.77
N TYR A 18 0.26 -19.98 3.55
CA TYR A 18 0.13 -20.25 4.97
C TYR A 18 -0.50 -19.07 5.73
N LEU A 19 -0.05 -17.84 5.45
CA LEU A 19 -0.59 -16.65 6.10
C LEU A 19 -2.01 -16.35 5.64
N LEU A 20 -2.31 -16.50 4.35
CA LEU A 20 -3.65 -16.33 3.82
C LEU A 20 -4.63 -17.32 4.48
N ASP A 21 -4.24 -18.58 4.66
CA ASP A 21 -5.05 -19.56 5.37
C ASP A 21 -5.20 -19.21 6.86
N LYS A 22 -4.10 -18.86 7.53
CA LYS A 22 -4.07 -18.45 8.95
C LYS A 22 -5.01 -17.29 9.24
N TYR A 23 -5.15 -16.34 8.31
CA TYR A 23 -6.00 -15.16 8.47
C TYR A 23 -7.33 -15.22 7.70
N SER A 24 -7.64 -16.37 7.08
CA SER A 24 -8.87 -16.62 6.32
C SER A 24 -9.08 -15.68 5.12
N LEU A 25 -8.00 -15.37 4.40
CA LEU A 25 -7.94 -14.51 3.23
C LEU A 25 -7.89 -15.34 1.92
N PHE A 26 -8.86 -16.24 1.74
CA PHE A 26 -8.82 -17.26 0.68
C PHE A 26 -8.91 -16.71 -0.74
N SER A 27 -9.53 -15.53 -0.92
CA SER A 27 -9.67 -14.88 -2.23
C SER A 27 -8.33 -14.47 -2.85
N LEU A 28 -7.28 -14.39 -2.03
CA LEU A 28 -5.94 -13.99 -2.43
C LEU A 28 -5.03 -15.16 -2.81
N LYS A 29 -5.49 -16.42 -2.71
CA LYS A 29 -4.65 -17.57 -3.08
C LYS A 29 -4.25 -17.49 -4.56
N GLY A 30 -2.95 -17.56 -4.82
CA GLY A 30 -2.39 -17.53 -6.19
C GLY A 30 -2.33 -16.15 -6.84
N CYS A 31 -3.00 -15.11 -6.31
CA CYS A 31 -2.98 -13.77 -6.93
C CYS A 31 -1.68 -12.98 -6.70
N TYR A 32 -0.82 -13.47 -5.80
CA TYR A 32 0.39 -12.78 -5.33
C TYR A 32 1.69 -13.31 -5.98
N VAL A 33 1.62 -14.39 -6.78
CA VAL A 33 2.83 -15.16 -7.18
C VAL A 33 3.72 -14.37 -8.16
N TRP A 34 3.17 -13.42 -8.91
CA TRP A 34 3.91 -12.50 -9.80
C TRP A 34 3.14 -11.19 -9.97
N GLY A 35 2.51 -10.73 -8.89
CA GLY A 35 1.46 -9.71 -8.93
C GLY A 35 1.82 -8.43 -8.19
N TRP A 36 1.15 -7.37 -8.59
CA TRP A 36 1.05 -6.14 -7.83
C TRP A 36 0.11 -6.34 -6.64
N SER A 37 0.26 -5.51 -5.61
CA SER A 37 -0.46 -5.64 -4.33
C SER A 37 -1.89 -5.10 -4.33
N GLU A 38 -2.42 -4.57 -5.45
CA GLU A 38 -3.79 -4.05 -5.46
C GLU A 38 -4.86 -5.10 -5.15
N PRO A 39 -4.80 -6.35 -5.66
CA PRO A 39 -5.75 -7.40 -5.29
C PRO A 39 -5.75 -7.65 -3.78
N LEU A 40 -4.57 -7.73 -3.16
CA LEU A 40 -4.43 -7.85 -1.70
C LEU A 40 -5.18 -6.73 -0.98
N PHE A 41 -4.94 -5.48 -1.35
CA PHE A 41 -5.60 -4.35 -0.70
C PHE A 41 -7.12 -4.26 -0.99
N ARG A 42 -7.57 -4.65 -2.18
CA ARG A 42 -9.01 -4.72 -2.50
C ARG A 42 -9.71 -5.77 -1.66
N ASP A 43 -9.14 -6.96 -1.53
CA ASP A 43 -9.73 -8.04 -0.74
C ASP A 43 -9.73 -7.74 0.76
N LEU A 44 -8.78 -6.92 1.20
CA LEU A 44 -8.80 -6.40 2.56
C LEU A 44 -9.97 -5.44 2.80
N GLY A 45 -10.54 -4.85 1.76
CA GLY A 45 -11.73 -4.00 1.83
C GLY A 45 -11.50 -2.55 1.44
N TYR A 46 -10.37 -2.22 0.80
CA TYR A 46 -10.18 -0.90 0.22
C TYR A 46 -10.87 -0.80 -1.15
N GLU A 47 -11.86 0.08 -1.26
CA GLU A 47 -12.55 0.37 -2.53
C GLU A 47 -11.65 1.13 -3.52
N ILE A 48 -10.84 2.05 -2.99
CA ILE A 48 -9.87 2.84 -3.75
C ILE A 48 -8.48 2.33 -3.42
N VAL A 49 -7.79 1.79 -4.43
CA VAL A 49 -6.39 1.36 -4.34
C VAL A 49 -5.62 2.01 -5.49
N GLU A 50 -4.80 3.00 -5.16
CA GLU A 50 -3.98 3.75 -6.10
C GLU A 50 -2.49 3.64 -5.72
N SER A 51 -1.62 3.85 -6.70
CA SER A 51 -0.16 3.97 -6.57
C SER A 51 0.31 5.33 -7.09
N LEU A 52 1.35 5.87 -6.45
CA LEU A 52 2.03 7.11 -6.80
C LEU A 52 3.50 6.82 -7.11
N ASP A 53 3.94 7.14 -8.33
CA ASP A 53 5.34 6.98 -8.72
C ASP A 53 5.80 8.14 -9.59
N ASN A 54 7.11 8.33 -9.74
CA ASN A 54 7.69 9.36 -10.60
C ASN A 54 7.48 9.06 -12.10
N SER A 55 7.12 7.83 -12.46
CA SER A 55 6.97 7.39 -13.85
C SER A 55 5.92 6.29 -14.02
N ALA A 56 5.44 6.11 -15.25
CA ALA A 56 4.47 5.06 -15.60
C ALA A 56 5.13 3.69 -15.87
N TYR A 57 6.43 3.53 -15.60
CA TYR A 57 7.18 2.32 -15.95
C TYR A 57 6.55 1.04 -15.37
N GLU A 58 6.18 1.09 -14.09
CA GLU A 58 5.50 -0.02 -13.40
C GLU A 58 3.97 0.06 -13.52
N GLY A 59 3.44 1.04 -14.26
CA GLY A 59 2.01 1.26 -14.42
C GLY A 59 1.34 1.89 -13.20
N ALA A 60 2.01 2.83 -12.54
CA ALA A 60 1.43 3.56 -11.41
C ALA A 60 0.19 4.35 -11.82
N THR A 61 -0.83 4.38 -10.96
CA THR A 61 -2.09 5.08 -11.27
C THR A 61 -1.96 6.60 -11.25
N ARG A 62 -0.96 7.11 -10.51
CA ARG A 62 -0.65 8.54 -10.40
C ARG A 62 0.82 8.74 -10.64
N ILE A 63 1.12 9.66 -11.55
CA ILE A 63 2.50 10.01 -11.91
C ILE A 63 2.84 11.35 -11.30
N HIS A 64 3.75 11.36 -10.33
CA HIS A 64 4.25 12.57 -9.68
C HIS A 64 5.66 12.34 -9.13
N ASN A 65 6.55 13.30 -9.36
CA ASN A 65 7.86 13.28 -8.71
C ASN A 65 7.72 13.74 -7.26
N MET A 66 7.81 12.79 -6.33
CA MET A 66 7.70 13.04 -4.89
C MET A 66 8.83 13.91 -4.29
N ASN A 67 9.87 14.24 -5.06
CA ASN A 67 10.86 15.25 -4.67
C ASN A 67 10.37 16.70 -4.94
N ARG A 68 9.20 16.85 -5.58
CA ARG A 68 8.54 18.14 -5.86
C ARG A 68 7.27 18.25 -5.01
N GLU A 69 6.88 19.49 -4.72
CA GLU A 69 5.61 19.77 -4.04
C GLU A 69 4.43 19.12 -4.78
N ILE A 70 3.48 18.59 -4.00
CA ILE A 70 2.27 18.00 -4.57
C ILE A 70 1.32 19.14 -4.98
N PRO A 71 0.83 19.16 -6.23
CA PRO A 71 -0.09 20.20 -6.68
C PRO A 71 -1.43 20.12 -5.92
N ALA A 72 -1.98 21.27 -5.54
CA ALA A 72 -3.30 21.37 -4.93
C ALA A 72 -4.42 21.27 -6.00
N PRO A 73 -5.59 20.68 -5.69
CA PRO A 73 -5.95 20.05 -4.42
C PRO A 73 -5.36 18.64 -4.28
N VAL A 74 -4.88 18.35 -3.07
CA VAL A 74 -4.25 17.06 -2.75
C VAL A 74 -5.33 16.02 -2.45
N ALA A 75 -5.28 14.88 -3.15
CA ALA A 75 -6.18 13.75 -2.88
C ALA A 75 -5.96 13.22 -1.46
N ARG A 76 -7.04 12.96 -0.72
CA ARG A 76 -6.96 12.42 0.65
C ARG A 76 -7.15 10.91 0.62
N TYR A 77 -6.33 10.19 1.38
CA TYR A 77 -6.43 8.75 1.56
C TYR A 77 -6.44 8.42 3.05
N ASP A 78 -7.20 7.40 3.43
CA ASP A 78 -7.26 6.92 4.81
C ASP A 78 -6.01 6.11 5.22
N TYR A 79 -5.24 5.66 4.24
CA TYR A 79 -4.02 4.86 4.45
C TYR A 79 -3.01 5.10 3.33
N ILE A 80 -1.75 5.28 3.71
CA ILE A 80 -0.59 5.32 2.80
C ILE A 80 0.30 4.13 3.14
N TYR A 81 0.59 3.30 2.16
CA TYR A 81 1.51 2.18 2.25
C TYR A 81 2.82 2.52 1.55
N ASP A 82 3.94 2.22 2.19
CA ASP A 82 5.27 2.31 1.61
C ASP A 82 6.05 1.04 1.92
N GLY A 83 6.46 0.33 0.86
CA GLY A 83 7.22 -0.92 0.93
C GLY A 83 8.73 -0.71 0.75
N GLY A 84 9.21 0.53 0.70
CA GLY A 84 10.62 0.88 0.47
C GLY A 84 10.83 2.02 -0.52
N THR A 85 9.79 2.60 -1.11
CA THR A 85 9.92 3.69 -2.08
C THR A 85 10.50 4.96 -1.46
N ILE A 86 10.22 5.25 -0.19
CA ILE A 86 10.78 6.44 0.48
C ILE A 86 12.31 6.39 0.59
N GLU A 87 12.92 5.20 0.61
CA GLU A 87 14.38 5.08 0.70
C GLU A 87 15.11 5.63 -0.53
N HIS A 88 14.38 5.83 -1.63
CA HIS A 88 14.87 6.41 -2.88
C HIS A 88 14.44 7.88 -3.07
N ILE A 89 13.79 8.50 -2.09
CA ILE A 89 13.36 9.90 -2.13
C ILE A 89 14.32 10.74 -1.27
N PHE A 90 15.02 11.69 -1.90
CA PHE A 90 16.10 12.44 -1.24
C PHE A 90 15.64 13.79 -0.67
N ASN A 91 14.50 14.33 -1.14
CA ASN A 91 13.95 15.61 -0.69
C ASN A 91 12.73 15.42 0.23
N CYS A 92 12.97 15.11 1.51
CA CYS A 92 11.93 14.87 2.52
C CYS A 92 10.97 16.06 2.85
N PRO A 93 11.31 17.36 2.66
CA PRO A 93 10.35 18.45 2.87
C PRO A 93 9.08 18.33 2.01
N GLY A 94 9.14 17.68 0.83
CA GLY A 94 7.97 17.44 -0.03
C GLY A 94 6.95 16.43 0.53
N MET A 95 7.27 15.73 1.64
CA MET A 95 6.41 14.73 2.27
C MET A 95 5.39 15.30 3.28
N GLU A 96 5.13 16.61 3.30
CA GLU A 96 4.04 17.19 4.11
C GLU A 96 2.68 16.48 3.88
N PHE A 97 2.51 15.89 2.69
CA PHE A 97 1.40 15.01 2.36
C PHE A 97 1.26 13.78 3.27
N ILE A 98 2.35 13.09 3.60
CA ILE A 98 2.34 11.90 4.47
C ILE A 98 1.99 12.31 5.91
N ASN A 99 2.46 13.47 6.36
CA ASN A 99 2.14 13.99 7.70
C ASN A 99 0.66 14.38 7.84
N SER A 100 -0.02 14.78 6.77
CA SER A 100 -1.46 15.09 6.76
C SER A 100 -2.36 13.86 6.98
N VAL A 101 -1.89 12.64 6.72
CA VAL A 101 -2.67 11.39 6.89
C VAL A 101 -2.60 10.82 8.32
N ARG A 102 -1.76 11.37 9.21
CA ARG A 102 -1.58 10.85 10.58
C ARG A 102 -2.80 10.94 11.52
N ASN A 103 -3.91 11.57 11.13
CA ASN A 103 -5.06 11.79 12.03
C ASN A 103 -6.42 11.48 11.40
N SER A 104 -6.65 10.27 10.90
CA SER A 104 -8.00 9.79 10.53
C SER A 104 -8.16 8.30 10.79
N PHE A 105 -7.94 7.87 12.03
CA PHE A 105 -8.04 6.45 12.43
C PHE A 105 -9.12 6.21 13.48
N TYR A 106 -10.39 6.16 13.08
CA TYR A 106 -11.48 5.60 13.92
C TYR A 106 -12.57 4.93 13.08
N ARG A 107 -12.25 3.82 12.40
CA ARG A 107 -13.23 2.78 12.04
C ARG A 107 -12.75 1.43 12.55
N ARG A 108 -13.58 0.78 13.38
CA ARG A 108 -13.28 -0.49 14.07
C ARG A 108 -12.95 -1.65 13.12
N SER A 109 -13.49 -1.63 11.91
CA SER A 109 -13.20 -2.62 10.85
C SER A 109 -11.78 -2.45 10.27
N ILE A 110 -11.38 -1.20 10.01
CA ILE A 110 -10.06 -0.85 9.45
C ILE A 110 -8.94 -1.15 10.46
N LEU A 111 -9.17 -0.96 11.77
CA LEU A 111 -8.17 -1.29 12.79
C LEU A 111 -7.87 -2.80 12.86
N ASN A 112 -8.90 -3.66 12.83
CA ASN A 112 -8.70 -5.11 12.81
C ASN A 112 -8.03 -5.57 11.52
N MET A 113 -8.31 -4.90 10.41
CA MET A 113 -7.75 -5.16 9.10
C MET A 113 -6.29 -4.73 8.99
N VAL A 114 -5.94 -3.52 9.46
CA VAL A 114 -4.57 -3.02 9.56
C VAL A 114 -3.75 -3.89 10.51
N TRP A 115 -4.34 -4.36 11.61
CA TRP A 115 -3.66 -5.29 12.51
C TRP A 115 -3.38 -6.65 11.85
N ARG A 116 -4.32 -7.20 11.08
CA ARG A 116 -4.12 -8.43 10.29
C ARG A 116 -3.04 -8.25 9.22
N LEU A 117 -3.07 -7.12 8.51
CA LEU A 117 -2.03 -6.72 7.54
C LEU A 117 -0.65 -6.62 8.19
N TRP A 118 -0.55 -5.90 9.30
CA TRP A 118 0.71 -5.69 9.99
C TRP A 118 1.26 -7.01 10.54
N LYS A 119 0.39 -7.89 11.02
CA LYS A 119 0.74 -9.26 11.39
C LYS A 119 1.17 -10.10 10.20
N CYS A 120 0.49 -10.05 9.06
CA CYS A 120 0.94 -10.72 7.85
C CYS A 120 2.31 -10.20 7.40
N ILE A 121 2.51 -8.89 7.31
CA ILE A 121 3.73 -8.25 6.80
C ILE A 121 4.94 -8.53 7.70
N LEU A 122 4.78 -8.45 9.03
CA LEU A 122 5.87 -8.79 9.96
C LEU A 122 6.16 -10.29 10.02
N ASP A 123 5.16 -11.13 9.74
CA ASP A 123 5.33 -12.58 9.71
C ASP A 123 5.87 -13.07 8.35
N LEU A 124 5.83 -12.27 7.27
CA LEU A 124 6.34 -12.54 5.91
C LEU A 124 7.86 -12.47 5.82
#